data_AF-A0A7Y4AYF3-F1
#
_entry.id   AF-A0A7Y4AYF3-F1
#
_cell.length_a   1.000
_cell.length_b   1.000
_cell.length_c   1.000
_cell.angle_alpha   90.00
_cell.angle_beta   90.00
_cell.angle_gamma   90.00
#
_symmetry.space_group_name_H-M   'P 1'
#
loop_
_entity.id
_entity.type
_entity.pdbx_description
1 polymer ?
#
loop_
_entity_poly.entity_id
_entity_poly.type
_entity_poly.pdbx_seq_one_letter_code
_entity_poly.pdbx_strand_id
1 'polypeptide(L)'
;MTKMELELKQALHLYQRTGGKKNRKNQAEKMLSFCRDIQRHDPKLKSIGQIGRKHVSGFWRRKACLASSTKLAYLYAIDYIWKIILKRHSSPPHYDIADNSN
;
A
#
# COMPACT_ATOMS: atom_id res chain seq x y z
N MET A 1 -6.00 -17.51 0.73
CA MET A 1 -6.24 -16.06 0.91
C MET A 1 -6.04 -15.75 2.38
N THR A 2 -5.16 -14.82 2.73
CA THR A 2 -4.84 -14.54 4.15
C THR A 2 -5.90 -13.62 4.77
N LYS A 3 -5.99 -13.57 6.11
CA LYS A 3 -6.91 -12.68 6.84
C LYS A 3 -6.75 -11.21 6.41
N MET A 4 -5.51 -10.75 6.25
CA MET A 4 -5.21 -9.40 5.76
C MET A 4 -5.73 -9.15 4.34
N GLU A 5 -5.61 -10.12 3.44
CA GLU A 5 -6.17 -9.99 2.08
C GLU A 5 -7.69 -9.92 2.09
N LEU A 6 -8.36 -10.65 3.00
CA LEU A 6 -9.81 -10.59 3.18
C LEU A 6 -10.24 -9.20 3.67
N GLU A 7 -9.59 -8.68 4.73
CA GLU A 7 -9.85 -7.35 5.28
C GLU A 7 -9.66 -6.25 4.22
N LEU A 8 -8.58 -6.34 3.43
CA LEU A 8 -8.33 -5.43 2.32
C LEU A 8 -9.45 -5.49 1.27
N LYS A 9 -9.87 -6.70 0.86
CA LYS A 9 -10.94 -6.87 -0.12
C LYS A 9 -12.27 -6.30 0.37
N GLN A 10 -12.60 -6.50 1.65
CA GLN A 10 -13.80 -5.93 2.27
C GLN A 10 -13.75 -4.39 2.26
N ALA A 11 -12.60 -3.81 2.61
CA ALA A 11 -12.41 -2.36 2.58
C ALA A 11 -12.50 -1.78 1.14
N LEU A 12 -12.00 -2.54 0.15
CA LEU A 12 -12.03 -2.14 -1.27
C LEU A 12 -13.41 -2.21 -1.91
N HIS A 13 -14.36 -2.93 -1.32
CA HIS A 13 -15.73 -3.01 -1.84
C HIS A 13 -16.39 -1.62 -1.95
N LEU A 14 -16.09 -0.72 -1.00
CA LEU A 14 -16.57 0.68 -1.03
C LEU A 14 -15.81 1.55 -2.04
N TYR A 15 -14.50 1.33 -2.20
CA TYR A 15 -13.66 2.04 -3.18
C TYR A 15 -14.08 1.79 -4.63
N GLN A 16 -14.69 0.64 -4.91
CA GLN A 16 -15.05 0.24 -6.27
C GLN A 16 -16.26 0.98 -6.86
N ARG A 17 -16.99 1.78 -6.08
CA ARG A 17 -18.26 2.39 -6.50
C ARG A 17 -18.13 3.78 -7.16
N THR A 18 -16.99 4.46 -7.09
CA THR A 18 -16.92 5.93 -7.37
C THR A 18 -15.89 6.37 -8.43
N GLY A 19 -15.38 5.50 -9.31
CA GLY A 19 -14.34 5.91 -10.30
C GLY A 19 -14.20 5.07 -11.59
N GLY A 20 -13.07 5.20 -12.29
CA GLY A 20 -12.76 4.44 -13.51
C GLY A 20 -12.27 3.00 -13.23
N LYS A 21 -12.88 2.00 -13.88
CA LYS A 21 -12.68 0.56 -13.62
C LYS A 21 -11.23 0.06 -13.71
N LYS A 22 -10.48 0.52 -14.72
CA LYS A 22 -9.10 0.06 -14.98
C LYS A 22 -8.09 0.56 -13.94
N ASN A 23 -8.13 1.85 -13.61
CA ASN A 23 -7.23 2.44 -12.61
C ASN A 23 -7.46 1.84 -11.21
N ARG A 24 -8.72 1.52 -10.86
CA ARG A 24 -9.01 0.83 -9.59
C ARG A 24 -8.43 -0.57 -9.52
N LYS A 25 -8.49 -1.34 -10.60
CA LYS A 25 -7.94 -2.70 -10.62
C LYS A 25 -6.44 -2.66 -10.38
N ASN A 26 -5.74 -1.78 -11.09
CA ASN A 26 -4.30 -1.57 -10.93
C ASN A 26 -3.95 -1.14 -9.49
N GLN A 27 -4.75 -0.25 -8.88
CA GLN A 27 -4.53 0.15 -7.50
C GLN A 27 -4.83 -0.95 -6.48
N ALA A 28 -5.92 -1.71 -6.65
CA ALA A 28 -6.20 -2.85 -5.80
C ALA A 28 -5.08 -3.90 -5.86
N GLU A 29 -4.51 -4.13 -7.05
CA GLU A 29 -3.35 -5.01 -7.23
C GLU A 29 -2.10 -4.49 -6.50
N LYS A 30 -1.85 -3.17 -6.54
CA LYS A 30 -0.72 -2.56 -5.80
C LYS A 30 -0.91 -2.64 -4.29
N MET A 31 -2.13 -2.39 -3.80
CA MET A 31 -2.48 -2.55 -2.38
C MET A 31 -2.29 -4.00 -1.92
N LEU A 32 -2.76 -4.96 -2.72
CA LEU A 32 -2.60 -6.38 -2.43
C LEU A 32 -1.12 -6.79 -2.43
N SER A 33 -0.35 -6.33 -3.41
CA SER A 33 1.09 -6.61 -3.51
C SER A 33 1.85 -6.05 -2.30
N PHE A 34 1.52 -4.83 -1.86
CA PHE A 34 2.07 -4.23 -0.64
C PHE A 34 1.75 -5.06 0.61
N CYS A 35 0.49 -5.45 0.81
CA CYS A 35 0.08 -6.30 1.95
C CYS A 35 0.81 -7.65 1.95
N ARG A 36 0.95 -8.29 0.79
CA ARG A 36 1.70 -9.54 0.63
C ARG A 36 3.18 -9.38 0.95
N ASP A 37 3.81 -8.30 0.50
CA ASP A 37 5.20 -8.01 0.79
C ASP A 37 5.41 -7.84 2.30
N ILE A 38 4.57 -7.04 2.97
CA ILE A 38 4.63 -6.90 4.44
C ILE A 38 4.48 -8.25 5.13
N GLN A 39 3.47 -9.04 4.76
CA GLN A 39 3.21 -10.33 5.41
C GLN A 39 4.30 -11.37 5.15
N ARG A 40 4.97 -11.31 3.98
CA ARG A 40 6.14 -12.15 3.68
C ARG A 40 7.32 -11.81 4.58
N HIS A 41 7.52 -10.52 4.89
CA HIS A 41 8.62 -10.06 5.74
C HIS A 41 8.32 -10.09 7.24
N ASP A 42 7.05 -10.01 7.62
CA ASP A 42 6.57 -10.24 8.99
C ASP A 42 5.36 -11.18 8.99
N PRO A 43 5.59 -12.51 9.04
CA PRO A 43 4.51 -13.50 9.08
C PRO A 43 3.63 -13.44 10.32
N LYS A 44 4.06 -12.74 11.37
CA LYS A 44 3.27 -12.55 12.61
C LYS A 44 2.19 -11.50 12.42
N LEU A 45 2.29 -10.65 11.39
CA LEU A 45 1.31 -9.63 11.07
C LEU A 45 0.08 -10.28 10.39
N LYS A 46 -1.05 -10.33 11.12
CA LYS A 46 -2.26 -11.06 10.70
C LYS A 46 -3.37 -10.15 10.17
N SER A 47 -3.36 -8.87 10.54
CA SER A 47 -4.40 -7.90 10.19
C SER A 47 -3.81 -6.63 9.59
N ILE A 48 -4.54 -6.01 8.66
CA ILE A 48 -4.14 -4.76 8.01
C ILE A 48 -3.95 -3.64 9.04
N GLY A 49 -4.74 -3.65 10.14
CA GLY A 49 -4.67 -2.68 11.24
C GLY A 49 -3.30 -2.60 11.92
N GLN A 50 -2.54 -3.69 11.89
CA GLN A 50 -1.23 -3.81 12.52
C GLN A 50 -0.09 -3.22 11.67
N ILE A 51 -0.35 -2.90 10.40
CA ILE A 51 0.63 -2.24 9.54
C ILE A 51 1.00 -0.90 10.17
N GLY A 52 2.28 -0.60 10.28
CA GLY A 52 2.81 0.55 11.01
C GLY A 52 3.90 1.24 10.21
N ARG A 53 4.42 2.37 10.72
CA ARG A 53 5.45 3.17 10.03
C ARG A 53 6.67 2.32 9.67
N LYS A 54 7.15 1.49 10.60
CA LYS A 54 8.28 0.56 10.39
C LYS A 54 8.07 -0.38 9.20
N HIS A 55 6.85 -0.88 9.02
CA HIS A 55 6.51 -1.78 7.90
C HIS A 55 6.56 -1.05 6.56
N VAL A 56 6.04 0.18 6.51
CA VAL A 56 6.08 1.03 5.31
C VAL A 56 7.52 1.40 4.96
N SER A 57 8.31 1.87 5.92
CA SER A 57 9.74 2.18 5.70
C SER A 57 10.54 0.93 5.30
N GLY A 58 10.22 -0.24 5.87
CA GLY A 58 10.78 -1.52 5.45
C GLY A 58 10.46 -1.86 3.99
N PHE A 59 9.21 -1.66 3.57
CA PHE A 59 8.78 -1.85 2.19
C PHE A 59 9.57 -0.97 1.23
N TRP A 60 9.69 0.34 1.51
CA TRP A 60 10.41 1.26 0.64
C TRP A 60 11.89 0.92 0.49
N ARG A 61 12.56 0.50 1.58
CA ARG A 61 13.95 0.04 1.53
C ARG A 61 14.12 -1.17 0.60
N ARG A 62 13.19 -2.13 0.62
CA ARG A 62 13.23 -3.31 -0.26
C ARG A 62 12.88 -3.01 -1.71
N LYS A 63 12.12 -1.94 -1.95
CA LYS A 63 11.67 -1.51 -3.29
C LYS A 63 12.44 -0.31 -3.82
N ALA A 64 13.64 -0.05 -3.26
CA ALA A 64 14.46 1.09 -3.63
C ALA A 64 14.80 1.13 -5.14
N CYS A 65 14.98 -0.02 -5.77
CA CYS A 65 15.34 -0.13 -7.19
C CYS A 65 14.14 -0.08 -8.16
N LEU A 66 12.90 0.13 -7.68
CA LEU A 66 11.76 0.26 -8.59
C LEU A 66 11.82 1.57 -9.39
N ALA A 67 11.31 1.54 -10.63
CA ALA A 67 11.13 2.74 -11.44
C ALA A 67 10.22 3.77 -10.74
N SER A 68 10.46 5.06 -10.97
CA SER A 68 9.76 6.17 -10.31
C SER A 68 8.24 6.11 -10.51
N SER A 69 7.77 5.76 -11.72
CA SER A 69 6.34 5.56 -12.01
C SER A 69 5.71 4.45 -11.17
N THR A 70 6.45 3.38 -10.92
CA THR A 70 6.00 2.25 -10.09
C THR A 70 6.01 2.62 -8.62
N LYS A 71 7.04 3.35 -8.15
CA LYS A 71 7.08 3.89 -6.78
C LYS A 71 5.89 4.82 -6.53
N LEU A 72 5.55 5.69 -7.47
CA LEU A 72 4.39 6.58 -7.36
C LEU A 72 3.07 5.80 -7.25
N ALA A 73 2.88 4.76 -8.06
CA ALA A 73 1.68 3.90 -7.96
C ALA A 73 1.57 3.21 -6.58
N TYR A 74 2.69 2.71 -6.04
CA TYR A 74 2.72 2.16 -4.68
C TYR A 74 2.48 3.22 -3.62
N LEU A 75 2.97 4.45 -3.80
CA LEU A 75 2.73 5.55 -2.87
C LEU A 75 1.24 5.84 -2.76
N TYR A 76 0.52 5.94 -3.88
CA TYR A 76 -0.94 6.11 -3.85
C TYR A 76 -1.65 4.93 -3.20
N ALA A 77 -1.14 3.71 -3.37
CA ALA A 77 -1.74 2.51 -2.76
C ALA A 77 -1.57 2.53 -1.24
N ILE A 78 -0.37 2.88 -0.78
CA ILE A 78 -0.02 2.98 0.64
C ILE A 78 -0.77 4.14 1.28
N ASP A 79 -0.87 5.30 0.62
CA ASP A 79 -1.60 6.46 1.13
C ASP A 79 -3.10 6.15 1.32
N TYR A 80 -3.71 5.45 0.36
CA TYR A 80 -5.09 5.02 0.48
C TYR A 80 -5.28 4.05 1.65
N ILE A 81 -4.44 3.03 1.78
CA ILE A 81 -4.49 2.11 2.93
C ILE A 81 -4.34 2.91 4.23
N TRP A 82 -3.38 3.82 4.30
CA TRP A 82 -3.04 4.57 5.51
C TRP A 82 -4.16 5.52 5.96
N LYS A 83 -4.67 6.34 5.04
CA LYS A 83 -5.66 7.37 5.36
C LYS A 83 -7.09 6.85 5.37
N ILE A 84 -7.44 5.98 4.42
CA ILE A 84 -8.83 5.55 4.24
C ILE A 84 -9.12 4.26 5.00
N ILE A 85 -8.27 3.24 4.87
CA ILE A 85 -8.52 1.94 5.51
C ILE A 85 -8.13 1.98 6.99
N LEU A 86 -6.95 2.52 7.30
CA LEU A 86 -6.45 2.62 8.68
C LEU A 86 -6.93 3.89 9.39
N LYS A 87 -7.60 4.80 8.68
CA LYS A 87 -8.14 6.07 9.22
C LYS A 87 -7.09 6.90 9.98
N ARG A 88 -5.84 6.91 9.49
CA ARG A 88 -4.75 7.67 10.12
C ARG A 88 -4.67 9.06 9.53
N HIS A 89 -4.58 10.06 10.41
CA HIS A 89 -4.49 11.46 10.02
C HIS A 89 -3.09 11.90 9.57
N SER A 90 -2.05 11.13 9.92
CA SER A 90 -0.67 11.41 9.49
C SER A 90 -0.39 10.88 8.09
N SER A 91 0.63 11.44 7.42
CA SER A 91 1.14 10.86 6.18
C SER A 91 1.93 9.57 6.45
N PRO A 92 1.82 8.54 5.58
CA PRO A 92 2.67 7.37 5.66
C PRO A 92 4.14 7.77 5.41
N PRO A 93 5.12 6.96 5.84
CA PRO A 93 6.49 7.11 5.38
C PRO A 93 6.56 7.03 3.84
N HIS A 94 7.24 8.00 3.23
CA HIS A 94 7.49 8.02 1.80
C HIS A 94 8.87 7.38 1.52
N TYR A 95 9.10 6.98 0.28
CA TYR A 95 10.47 6.74 -0.17
C TYR A 95 11.16 8.09 -0.30
N ASP A 96 12.43 8.20 0.08
CA ASP A 96 13.22 9.40 -0.23
C ASP A 96 13.23 9.55 -1.76
N ILE A 97 12.49 10.55 -2.23
CA ILE A 97 12.64 11.07 -3.58
C ILE A 97 13.92 11.90 -3.50
N ALA A 98 15.07 11.24 -3.61
CA ALA A 98 16.25 11.94 -4.08
C ALA A 98 15.92 12.37 -5.52
N ASP A 99 15.56 13.66 -5.61
CA ASP A 99 15.48 14.53 -6.76
C ASP A 99 15.90 13.90 -8.10
N ASN A 100 14.96 13.80 -9.02
CA ASN A 100 15.26 13.72 -10.45
C ASN A 100 14.24 14.60 -11.17
N SER A 101 14.32 15.89 -10.87
CA SER A 101 14.01 16.91 -11.86
C SER A 101 15.18 16.93 -12.84
N ASN A 102 15.00 16.30 -14.01
CA ASN A 102 15.87 16.46 -15.18
C ASN A 102 14.96 16.58 -16.40
#